data_AF-A0A7V0I9H1-F1
#
_entry.id   AF-A0A7V0I9H1-F1
#
_cell.length_a   1.000
_cell.length_b   1.000
_cell.length_c   1.000
_cell.angle_alpha   90.00
_cell.angle_beta   90.00
_cell.angle_gamma   90.00
#
_symmetry.space_group_name_H-M   'P 1'
#
loop_
_entity.id
_entity.type
_entity.pdbx_description
1 polymer ?
#
loop_
_entity_poly.entity_id
_entity_poly.type
_entity_poly.pdbx_seq_one_letter_code
_entity_poly.pdbx_strand_id
1 'polypeptide(L)' 'MGKGRKPVIKVAAALILHKGKVLMAKRRRDDVQGGLWEFPGGALEPGE' A
#
# COMPACT_ATOMS: atom_id res chain seq x y z
N MET A 1 9.24 -3.92 31.64
CA MET A 1 9.62 -4.52 30.33
C MET A 1 9.12 -3.62 29.22
N GLY A 2 10.01 -2.94 28.49
CA GLY A 2 9.63 -1.99 27.44
C GLY A 2 8.91 -2.69 26.28
N LYS A 3 7.82 -2.10 25.79
CA LYS A 3 7.11 -2.60 24.60
C LYS A 3 8.11 -2.67 23.44
N GLY A 4 8.33 -3.87 22.90
CA GLY A 4 9.18 -4.09 21.73
C GLY A 4 8.76 -3.17 20.58
N ARG A 5 9.75 -2.62 19.86
CA ARG A 5 9.51 -1.70 18.75
C ARG A 5 8.76 -2.46 17.64
N LYS A 6 7.64 -1.92 17.15
CA LYS A 6 6.92 -2.52 16.01
C LYS A 6 7.85 -2.54 14.78
N PRO A 7 7.82 -3.62 13.97
CA PRO A 7 8.63 -3.69 12.77
C PRO A 7 8.24 -2.58 11.79
N VAL A 8 9.24 -1.95 11.18
CA VAL A 8 9.04 -0.99 10.08
C VAL A 8 9.00 -1.79 8.78
N ILE A 9 7.88 -1.71 8.07
CA ILE A 9 7.70 -2.34 6.76
C ILE A 9 7.94 -1.27 5.71
N LYS A 10 8.86 -1.52 4.76
CA LYS A 10 9.06 -0.65 3.60
C LYS A 10 8.02 -0.97 2.55
N VAL A 11 7.38 0.05 2.00
CA VAL A 11 6.31 -0.08 1.01
C VAL A 11 6.59 0.89 -0.13
N ALA A 12 6.42 0.44 -1.37
CA ALA A 12 6.42 1.29 -2.55
C ALA A 12 4.98 1.54 -3.01
N ALA A 13 4.70 2.76 -3.46
CA ALA A 13 3.43 3.16 -4.07
C ALA A 13 3.70 3.84 -5.42
N ALA A 14 2.90 3.50 -6.42
CA ALA A 14 3.04 4.00 -7.77
C ALA A 14 2.00 5.10 -8.07
N LEU A 15 2.46 6.24 -8.57
CA LEU A 15 1.62 7.25 -9.21
C LEU A 15 1.57 6.99 -10.71
N ILE A 16 0.50 6.35 -11.16
CA ILE A 16 0.30 6.01 -12.57
C ILE A 16 -0.65 7.02 -13.19
N LEU A 17 -0.13 7.82 -14.13
CA LEU A 17 -0.85 8.89 -14.83
C LEU A 17 -1.28 8.42 -16.22
N HIS A 18 -2.55 8.59 -16.56
CA HIS A 18 -3.05 8.35 -17.90
C HIS A 18 -4.18 9.32 -18.26
N LYS A 19 -4.01 10.06 -19.37
CA LYS A 19 -5.00 11.05 -19.87
C LYS A 19 -5.42 12.05 -18.79
N GLY A 20 -4.46 12.57 -18.03
CA GLY A 20 -4.70 13.55 -16.95
C GLY A 20 -5.38 12.98 -15.71
N LYS A 21 -5.51 11.65 -15.60
CA LYS A 21 -6.08 10.96 -14.43
C LYS A 21 -5.02 10.12 -13.73
N VAL A 22 -5.23 9.85 -12.45
CA VAL A 22 -4.40 8.95 -11.63
C VAL A 22 -5.14 7.62 -11.43
N LEU A 23 -4.42 6.50 -11.56
CA LEU A 23 -4.97 5.18 -11.27
C LEU A 23 -5.11 4.98 -9.76
N MET A 24 -6.32 4.62 -9.32
CA MET A 24 -6.63 4.23 -7.95
C MET A 24 -7.16 2.80 -7.96
N ALA A 25 -6.71 1.96 -7.02
CA ALA A 25 -7.23 0.61 -6.80
C ALA A 25 -8.23 0.63 -5.63
N LYS A 26 -9.33 -0.14 -5.73
CA LYS A 26 -10.30 -0.28 -4.63
C LYS A 26 -10.01 -1.57 -3.87
N ARG A 27 -9.79 -1.47 -2.56
CA ARG A 27 -9.50 -2.62 -1.71
C ARG A 27 -10.69 -3.58 -1.67
N ARG A 28 -10.40 -4.88 -1.60
CA ARG A 28 -11.42 -5.92 -1.38
C ARG A 28 -12.16 -5.63 -0.07
N ARG A 29 -13.44 -5.98 0.01
CA ARG A 29 -14.31 -5.58 1.13
C ARG A 29 -13.87 -6.19 2.47
N ASP A 30 -13.32 -7.38 2.43
CA ASP A 30 -12.85 -8.19 3.56
C ASP A 30 -11.40 -7.88 3.97
N ASP A 31 -10.74 -6.96 3.29
CA ASP A 31 -9.38 -6.55 3.61
C ASP A 31 -9.35 -5.53 4.77
N VAL A 32 -8.19 -5.35 5.39
CA VAL A 32 -7.94 -4.22 6.31
C VAL A 32 -8.21 -2.93 5.53
N GLN A 33 -9.07 -2.05 6.05
CA GLN A 33 -9.54 -0.85 5.34
C GLN A 33 -10.26 -1.16 4.00
N GLY A 34 -11.00 -2.27 3.95
CA GLY A 34 -11.72 -2.72 2.77
C GLY A 34 -12.71 -1.70 2.22
N GLY A 35 -12.84 -1.67 0.89
CA GLY A 35 -13.72 -0.75 0.18
C GLY A 35 -13.20 0.69 0.01
N LEU A 36 -12.09 1.05 0.66
CA LEU A 36 -11.39 2.32 0.40
C LEU A 36 -10.52 2.24 -0.87
N TRP A 37 -10.11 3.41 -1.36
CA TRP A 37 -9.21 3.54 -2.49
C TRP A 37 -7.76 3.66 -2.03
N GLU A 38 -6.84 3.09 -2.79
CA GLU A 38 -5.39 3.13 -2.56
C GLU A 38 -4.60 3.35 -3.85
N PHE A 39 -3.34 3.75 -3.72
CA PHE A 39 -2.40 3.71 -4.84
C PHE A 39 -1.92 2.28 -5.07
N PRO A 40 -1.77 1.84 -6.32
CA PRO A 40 -1.12 0.56 -6.63
C PRO A 40 0.29 0.50 -6.01
N GLY A 41 0.69 -0.65 -5.48
CA GLY A 41 1.97 -0.79 -4.78
C GLY A 41 2.08 -2.09 -4.01
N GLY A 42 3.05 -2.16 -3.10
CA GLY A 42 3.31 -3.34 -2.29
C GLY A 42 4.42 -3.15 -1.25
N ALA A 43 4.46 -4.03 -0.26
CA ALA A 43 5.62 -4.14 0.62
C ALA A 43 6.83 -4.64 -0.18
N LEU A 44 8.01 -4.12 0.12
CA LEU A 44 9.24 -4.55 -0.53
C LEU A 44 9.70 -5.89 0.06
N GLU A 45 10.06 -6.83 -0.80
CA GLU A 45 10.71 -8.08 -0.44
C GLU A 45 12.25 -7.91 -0.35
N PRO A 46 12.95 -8.75 0.43
CA PRO A 46 14.40 -8.68 0.51
C PRO A 46 15.06 -8.98 -0.84
N GLY A 47 15.72 -7.97 -1.42
CA GLY A 47 16.48 -8.09 -2.67
C GLY A 47 15.75 -7.57 -3.91
N GLU A 48 14.53 -7.06 -3.77
CA GLU A 48 13.88 -6.19 -4.79
C GLU A 48 14.55 -4.81 -4.92
#